data_AF-A0A9P7AS11-F1
#
_entry.id   AF-A0A9P7AS11-F1
#
_cell.length_a   1.000
_cell.length_b   1.000
_cell.length_c   1.000
_cell.angle_alpha   90.00
_cell.angle_beta   90.00
_cell.angle_gamma   90.00
#
_symmetry.space_group_name_H-M   'P 1'
#
loop_
_entity.id
_entity.type
_entity.pdbx_description
1 polymer ?
#
loop_
_entity_poly.entity_id
_entity_poly.type
_entity_poly.pdbx_seq_one_letter_code
_entity_poly.pdbx_strand_id
1 'polypeptide(L)'
;TSYVFRWLAIPWLQAELDAWAHRRNHNAPRRDKNKILPHGIPAIIRAKPHEFNSLDFKVPVPSALFDEVEAIYAPSDHPVFDLVPPSFEQRAQYLYTSLGNPQVSSDSFWNVYQMLLAQFLAIEGEDDLTVLLSQGVTEPEDDDVLLLPSLQDLPRNAGLVG
;
A
#
# COMPACT_ATOMS: atom_id res chain seq x y z
N THR A 1 -12.22 6.58 -15.61
CA THR A 1 -12.21 7.32 -14.33
C THR A 1 -11.37 6.64 -13.26
N SER A 2 -11.26 5.30 -13.23
CA SER A 2 -10.50 4.56 -12.20
C SER A 2 -8.98 4.85 -12.19
N TYR A 3 -8.30 4.90 -13.34
CA TYR A 3 -6.83 5.04 -13.38
C TYR A 3 -6.30 6.42 -12.95
N VAL A 4 -6.93 7.52 -13.35
CA VAL A 4 -6.56 8.87 -12.87
C VAL A 4 -6.64 8.93 -11.34
N PHE A 5 -7.68 8.30 -10.77
CA PHE A 5 -7.85 8.25 -9.33
C PHE A 5 -6.77 7.39 -8.68
N ARG A 6 -6.52 6.16 -9.16
CA ARG A 6 -5.48 5.27 -8.61
C ARG A 6 -4.10 5.92 -8.64
N TRP A 7 -3.75 6.54 -9.77
CA TRP A 7 -2.48 7.22 -9.97
C TRP A 7 -2.25 8.38 -8.99
N LEU A 8 -3.27 9.19 -8.72
CA LEU A 8 -3.15 10.34 -7.83
C LEU A 8 -3.35 9.98 -6.35
N ALA A 9 -4.35 9.13 -6.06
CA ALA A 9 -4.79 8.83 -4.70
C ALA A 9 -3.87 7.87 -3.97
N ILE A 10 -3.38 6.82 -4.63
CA ILE A 10 -2.60 5.78 -3.95
C ILE A 10 -1.27 6.37 -3.41
N PRO A 11 -0.44 7.07 -4.22
CA PRO A 11 0.80 7.66 -3.71
C PRO A 11 0.56 8.71 -2.63
N TRP A 12 -0.50 9.52 -2.78
CA TRP A 12 -0.87 10.52 -1.77
C TRP A 12 -1.28 9.86 -0.44
N LEU A 13 -2.14 8.85 -0.49
CA LEU A 13 -2.56 8.09 0.70
C LEU A 13 -1.38 7.38 1.35
N GLN A 14 -0.48 6.77 0.57
CA GLN A 14 0.74 6.16 1.08
C GLN A 14 1.59 7.18 1.84
N ALA A 15 1.84 8.35 1.25
CA ALA A 15 2.61 9.41 1.91
C ALA A 15 1.97 9.89 3.23
N GLU A 16 0.64 10.04 3.27
CA GLU A 16 -0.09 10.40 4.50
C GLU A 16 -0.02 9.30 5.57
N LEU A 17 -0.16 8.04 5.17
CA LEU A 17 -0.05 6.89 6.06
C LEU A 17 1.37 6.74 6.61
N ASP A 18 2.40 6.97 5.79
CA ASP A 18 3.79 6.94 6.20
C ASP A 18 4.09 8.08 7.19
N ALA A 19 3.60 9.29 6.91
CA ALA A 19 3.70 10.42 7.82
C ALA A 19 2.97 10.14 9.16
N TRP A 20 1.82 9.49 9.11
CA TRP A 20 1.10 9.06 10.30
C TRP A 20 1.87 7.98 11.07
N ALA A 21 2.36 6.95 10.40
CA ALA A 21 3.12 5.86 11.01
C ALA A 21 4.39 6.40 11.68
N HIS A 22 5.10 7.31 11.01
CA HIS A 22 6.24 8.00 11.57
C HIS A 22 5.87 8.76 12.85
N ARG A 23 4.85 9.62 12.81
CA ARG A 23 4.36 10.36 13.99
C ARG A 23 3.93 9.42 15.12
N ARG A 24 3.21 8.35 14.79
CA ARG A 24 2.70 7.38 15.77
C ARG A 24 3.83 6.61 16.46
N ASN A 25 4.87 6.26 15.72
CA ASN A 25 6.04 5.53 16.21
C ASN A 25 7.04 6.42 16.97
N HIS A 26 7.00 7.74 16.75
CA HIS A 26 7.83 8.72 17.46
C HIS A 26 7.17 9.35 18.68
N ASN A 27 5.89 9.07 18.92
CA ASN A 27 5.18 9.54 20.11
C ASN A 27 5.04 8.42 21.15
N ALA A 28 5.25 8.77 22.42
CA ALA A 28 5.06 7.84 23.53
C ALA A 28 3.58 7.48 23.66
N PRO A 29 3.21 6.17 23.66
CA PRO A 29 1.86 5.75 23.97
C PRO A 29 1.49 6.19 25.39
N ARG A 30 0.20 6.42 25.64
CA ARG A 30 -0.28 6.64 27.00
C ARG A 30 0.12 5.46 27.89
N ARG A 31 0.63 5.78 29.08
CA ARG A 31 1.03 4.79 30.07
C ARG A 31 -0.20 4.01 30.54
N ASP A 32 -0.13 2.70 30.41
CA ASP A 32 -1.11 1.75 30.92
C ASP A 32 -0.43 0.87 31.97
N LYS A 33 -1.04 0.77 33.16
CA LYS A 33 -0.51 0.01 34.30
C LYS A 33 -0.71 -1.50 34.14
N ASN A 34 -1.61 -1.92 33.26
CA ASN A 34 -1.92 -3.34 33.01
C ASN A 34 -1.05 -3.94 31.88
N LYS A 35 -0.28 -3.10 31.18
CA LYS A 35 0.49 -3.51 30.02
C LYS A 35 1.92 -3.91 30.42
N ILE A 36 2.27 -5.17 30.18
CA ILE A 36 3.61 -5.73 30.43
C ILE A 36 4.66 -5.37 29.36
N LEU A 37 4.25 -4.68 28.29
CA LEU A 37 5.13 -4.32 27.17
C LEU A 37 6.00 -3.10 27.52
N PRO A 38 7.18 -2.95 26.90
CA PRO A 38 8.09 -1.83 27.14
C PRO A 38 7.39 -0.47 27.02
N HIS A 39 7.63 0.40 28.00
CA HIS A 39 7.07 1.75 28.05
C HIS A 39 8.04 2.75 27.44
N GLY A 40 7.59 3.54 26.48
CA GLY A 40 8.42 4.54 25.82
C GLY A 40 8.02 4.75 24.36
N ILE A 41 8.83 5.52 23.65
CA ILE A 41 8.63 5.79 22.23
C ILE A 41 8.98 4.52 21.43
N PRO A 42 8.05 3.96 20.62
CA PRO A 42 8.28 2.72 19.88
C PRO A 42 9.56 2.73 19.03
N ALA A 43 9.85 3.84 18.34
CA ALA A 43 11.05 3.98 17.53
C ALA A 43 12.34 3.84 18.36
N ILE A 44 12.37 4.42 19.58
CA ILE A 44 13.54 4.34 20.48
C ILE A 44 13.67 2.94 21.07
N ILE A 45 12.55 2.33 21.50
CA ILE A 45 12.54 0.96 22.02
C ILE A 45 13.04 -0.02 20.94
N ARG A 46 12.63 0.17 19.68
CA ARG A 46 13.09 -0.65 18.55
C ARG A 46 14.59 -0.48 18.29
N ALA A 47 15.12 0.75 18.37
CA ALA A 47 16.54 1.03 18.14
C ALA A 47 17.44 0.58 19.29
N LYS A 48 16.95 0.67 20.54
CA LYS A 48 17.70 0.39 21.76
C LYS A 48 16.91 -0.49 22.74
N PRO A 49 16.58 -1.73 22.38
CA PRO A 49 15.75 -2.62 23.22
C PRO A 49 16.36 -2.88 24.60
N HIS A 50 17.70 -2.93 24.69
CA HIS A 50 18.43 -3.18 25.93
C HIS A 50 18.22 -2.11 27.01
N GLU A 51 17.85 -0.87 26.65
CA GLU A 51 17.56 0.20 27.61
C GLU A 51 16.17 0.06 28.26
N PHE A 52 15.31 -0.84 27.77
CA PHE A 52 13.90 -0.96 28.17
C PHE A 52 13.51 -2.32 28.75
N ASN A 53 14.48 -3.15 29.18
CA ASN A 53 14.24 -4.51 29.71
C ASN A 53 13.32 -5.36 28.79
N SER A 54 13.40 -5.17 27.48
CA SER A 54 12.59 -5.93 26.53
C SER A 54 13.12 -7.35 26.36
N LEU A 55 12.21 -8.33 26.30
CA LEU A 55 12.53 -9.70 25.93
C LEU A 55 12.48 -9.87 24.41
N ASP A 56 13.43 -10.63 23.85
CA ASP A 56 13.41 -10.97 22.43
C ASP A 56 12.63 -12.27 22.22
N PHE A 57 11.54 -12.19 21.46
CA PHE A 57 10.71 -13.33 21.07
C PHE A 57 10.81 -13.63 19.57
N LYS A 58 11.80 -13.06 18.87
CA LYS A 58 11.97 -13.27 17.44
C LYS A 58 12.36 -14.72 17.15
N VAL A 59 11.72 -15.29 16.15
CA VAL A 59 12.20 -16.51 15.49
C VAL A 59 13.16 -16.06 14.39
N PRO A 60 14.47 -16.38 14.49
CA PRO A 60 15.42 -15.97 13.46
C PRO A 60 15.17 -16.78 12.20
N VAL A 61 14.68 -16.12 11.16
CA VAL A 61 14.53 -16.68 9.81
C VAL A 61 15.66 -16.13 8.94
N PRO A 62 16.42 -16.98 8.22
CA PRO A 62 17.47 -16.52 7.32
C PRO A 62 16.94 -15.57 6.24
N SER A 63 17.63 -14.46 5.97
CA SER A 63 17.22 -13.50 4.94
C SER A 63 17.15 -14.12 3.55
N ALA A 64 18.08 -15.04 3.25
CA ALA A 64 18.11 -15.77 1.98
C ALA A 64 16.78 -16.49 1.68
N LEU A 65 16.07 -16.98 2.71
CA LEU A 65 14.76 -17.61 2.51
C LEU A 65 13.70 -16.59 2.06
N PHE A 66 13.76 -15.36 2.57
CA PHE A 66 12.87 -14.29 2.11
C PHE A 66 13.19 -13.91 0.67
N ASP A 67 14.47 -13.78 0.32
CA ASP A 67 14.89 -13.45 -1.06
C ASP A 67 14.42 -14.53 -2.05
N GLU A 68 14.53 -15.81 -1.68
CA GLU A 68 14.04 -16.95 -2.48
C GLU A 68 12.51 -16.91 -2.65
N VAL A 69 11.77 -16.68 -1.55
CA VAL A 69 10.30 -16.59 -1.58
C VAL A 69 9.85 -15.36 -2.38
N GLU A 70 10.51 -14.22 -2.23
CA GLU A 70 10.22 -13.00 -2.99
C GLU A 70 10.47 -13.22 -4.49
N ALA A 71 11.56 -13.89 -4.88
CA ALA A 71 11.82 -14.22 -6.27
C ALA A 71 10.77 -15.17 -6.87
N ILE A 72 10.19 -16.06 -6.06
CA ILE A 72 9.15 -17.02 -6.52
C ILE A 72 7.78 -16.36 -6.63
N TYR A 73 7.38 -15.57 -5.64
CA TYR A 73 5.99 -15.11 -5.50
C TYR A 73 5.79 -13.63 -5.82
N ALA A 74 6.83 -12.82 -5.76
CA ALA A 74 6.78 -11.37 -5.90
C ALA A 74 7.97 -10.82 -6.71
N PRO A 75 8.22 -11.31 -7.95
CA PRO A 75 9.29 -10.78 -8.77
C PRO A 75 9.06 -9.28 -9.04
N SER A 76 10.13 -8.49 -9.07
CA SER A 76 10.07 -7.03 -9.21
C SER A 76 9.32 -6.56 -10.46
N ASP A 77 9.32 -7.39 -11.50
CA ASP A 77 8.71 -7.08 -12.79
C ASP A 77 7.23 -7.53 -12.86
N HIS A 78 6.65 -7.95 -11.73
CA HIS A 78 5.26 -8.39 -11.69
C HIS A 78 4.33 -7.18 -11.90
N PRO A 79 3.38 -7.23 -12.86
CA PRO A 79 2.45 -6.12 -13.15
C PRO A 79 1.48 -5.78 -12.02
N VAL A 80 1.55 -6.49 -10.88
CA VAL A 80 0.75 -6.18 -9.68
C VAL A 80 1.31 -4.95 -8.96
N PHE A 81 2.59 -4.65 -9.18
CA PHE A 81 3.25 -3.47 -8.64
C PHE A 81 2.98 -2.22 -9.48
N ASP A 82 2.47 -2.38 -10.71
CA ASP A 82 2.06 -1.26 -11.55
C ASP A 82 0.70 -0.74 -11.09
N LEU A 83 0.68 0.47 -10.50
CA LEU A 83 -0.57 1.12 -10.05
C LEU A 83 -1.54 1.39 -11.21
N VAL A 84 -0.98 1.66 -12.38
CA VAL A 84 -1.66 1.93 -13.65
C VAL A 84 -0.79 1.40 -14.79
N PRO A 85 -1.36 1.09 -15.97
CA PRO A 85 -0.56 0.69 -17.12
C PRO A 85 0.53 1.72 -17.47
N PRO A 86 1.75 1.29 -17.87
CA PRO A 86 2.87 2.20 -18.15
C PRO A 86 2.60 3.27 -19.21
N SER A 87 1.75 2.97 -20.19
CA SER A 87 1.29 3.93 -21.20
C SER A 87 0.45 5.05 -20.60
N PHE A 88 -0.39 4.73 -19.60
CA PHE A 88 -1.19 5.71 -18.87
C PHE A 88 -0.32 6.55 -17.93
N GLU A 89 0.63 5.93 -17.23
CA GLU A 89 1.60 6.60 -16.34
C GLU A 89 2.32 7.74 -17.06
N GLN A 90 2.89 7.46 -18.24
CA GLN A 90 3.62 8.46 -19.03
C GLN A 90 2.74 9.66 -19.40
N ARG A 91 1.48 9.40 -19.79
CA ARG A 91 0.52 10.45 -20.15
C ARG A 91 0.09 11.24 -18.92
N ALA A 92 -0.19 10.57 -17.81
CA ALA A 92 -0.54 11.21 -16.54
C ALA A 92 0.58 12.12 -16.06
N GLN A 93 1.82 11.64 -16.08
CA GLN A 93 3.00 12.41 -15.69
C GLN A 93 3.21 13.65 -16.58
N TYR A 94 3.04 13.52 -17.89
CA TYR A 94 3.13 14.64 -18.83
C TYR A 94 2.08 15.72 -18.52
N LEU A 95 0.83 15.32 -18.32
CA LEU A 95 -0.27 16.24 -18.00
C LEU A 95 -0.13 16.86 -16.60
N TYR A 96 0.35 16.09 -15.63
CA TYR A 96 0.62 16.61 -14.30
C TYR A 96 1.74 17.65 -14.30
N THR A 97 2.78 17.42 -15.10
CA THR A 97 3.88 18.36 -15.30
C THR A 97 3.41 19.63 -16.00
N SER A 98 2.52 19.52 -17.00
CA SER A 98 1.96 20.69 -17.69
C SER A 98 1.05 21.54 -16.79
N LEU A 99 0.44 20.94 -15.78
CA LEU A 99 -0.30 21.64 -14.71
C LEU A 99 0.62 22.30 -13.66
N GLY A 100 1.94 22.16 -13.79
CA GLY A 100 2.93 22.78 -12.91
C GLY A 100 3.22 22.00 -11.63
N ASN A 101 2.97 20.69 -11.61
CA ASN A 101 3.21 19.81 -10.44
C ASN A 101 2.56 20.34 -9.15
N PRO A 102 1.23 20.51 -9.14
CA PRO A 102 0.53 21.06 -7.98
C PRO A 102 0.73 20.18 -6.75
N GLN A 103 0.94 20.77 -5.57
CA GLN A 103 1.07 19.98 -4.35
C GLN A 103 -0.28 19.33 -3.98
N VAL A 104 -0.27 18.01 -3.77
CA VAL A 104 -1.45 17.24 -3.35
C VAL A 104 -1.54 17.22 -1.82
N SER A 105 -2.68 17.63 -1.30
CA SER A 105 -3.05 17.63 0.11
C SER A 105 -4.53 17.28 0.23
N SER A 106 -5.06 17.04 1.44
CA SER A 106 -6.50 16.77 1.63
C SER A 106 -7.40 17.84 0.99
N ASP A 107 -6.95 19.09 1.01
CA ASP A 107 -7.74 20.24 0.56
C ASP A 107 -7.59 20.50 -0.94
N SER A 108 -6.42 20.18 -1.51
CA SER A 108 -6.13 20.35 -2.93
C SER A 108 -6.40 19.11 -3.78
N PHE A 109 -6.56 17.93 -3.16
CA PHE A 109 -6.65 16.63 -3.84
C PHE A 109 -7.74 16.62 -4.91
N TRP A 110 -8.97 16.98 -4.55
CA TRP A 110 -10.09 16.96 -5.48
C TRP A 110 -9.94 17.96 -6.62
N ASN A 111 -9.36 19.13 -6.35
CA ASN A 111 -9.10 20.13 -7.38
C ASN A 111 -8.06 19.63 -8.39
N VAL A 112 -6.95 19.07 -7.91
CA VAL A 112 -5.92 18.49 -8.77
C VAL A 112 -6.46 17.31 -9.57
N TYR A 113 -7.25 16.45 -8.94
CA TYR A 113 -7.95 15.34 -9.60
C TYR A 113 -8.85 15.83 -10.74
N GLN A 114 -9.69 16.84 -10.47
CA GLN A 114 -10.59 17.40 -11.48
C GLN A 114 -9.82 18.07 -12.63
N MET A 115 -8.74 18.79 -12.34
CA MET A 115 -7.89 19.40 -13.37
C MET A 115 -7.24 18.36 -14.27
N LEU A 116 -6.68 17.29 -13.70
CA LEU A 116 -6.13 16.17 -14.46
C LEU A 116 -7.22 15.48 -15.27
N LEU A 117 -8.35 15.17 -14.66
CA LEU A 117 -9.46 14.50 -15.34
C LEU A 117 -9.97 15.33 -16.53
N ALA A 118 -10.09 16.65 -16.38
CA ALA A 118 -10.48 17.55 -17.45
C ALA A 118 -9.46 17.55 -18.60
N GLN A 119 -8.15 17.54 -18.29
CA GLN A 119 -7.10 17.43 -19.31
C GLN A 119 -7.17 16.09 -20.06
N PHE A 120 -7.37 14.98 -19.35
CA PHE A 120 -7.61 13.70 -19.99
C PHE A 120 -8.84 13.78 -20.90
N LEU A 121 -10.02 14.15 -20.39
CA LEU A 121 -11.24 14.25 -21.19
C LEU A 121 -11.10 15.17 -22.41
N ALA A 122 -10.32 16.26 -22.31
CA ALA A 122 -10.10 17.19 -23.42
C ALA A 122 -9.23 16.60 -24.55
N ILE A 123 -8.27 15.73 -24.23
CA ILE A 123 -7.40 15.09 -25.23
C ILE A 123 -8.08 13.87 -25.85
N GLU A 124 -9.04 13.28 -25.13
CA GLU A 124 -9.69 12.00 -25.48
C GLU A 124 -11.04 12.22 -26.19
N GLY A 125 -11.44 13.47 -26.43
CA GLY A 125 -12.53 13.83 -27.34
C GLY A 125 -12.29 13.42 -28.79
N GLU A 126 -11.09 12.90 -29.10
CA GLU A 126 -10.69 12.40 -30.42
C GLU A 126 -10.53 10.87 -30.52
N ASP A 127 -10.38 10.12 -29.41
CA ASP A 127 -10.38 8.64 -29.45
C ASP A 127 -10.68 8.00 -28.07
N ASP A 128 -11.84 7.34 -28.03
CA ASP A 128 -12.37 6.28 -27.14
C ASP A 128 -11.56 5.82 -25.90
N LEU A 129 -11.54 6.62 -24.83
CA LEU A 129 -11.15 6.16 -23.47
C LEU A 129 -12.12 5.20 -22.81
N THR A 130 -13.35 5.15 -23.31
CA THR A 130 -14.45 4.46 -22.65
C THR A 130 -14.16 2.96 -22.55
N VAL A 131 -13.43 2.40 -23.51
CA VAL A 131 -13.05 0.98 -23.57
C VAL A 131 -11.94 0.61 -22.58
N LEU A 132 -10.89 1.44 -22.41
CA LEU A 132 -9.80 1.18 -21.45
C LEU A 132 -10.24 1.39 -20.00
N LEU A 133 -11.21 2.28 -19.77
CA LEU A 133 -11.73 2.57 -18.43
C LEU A 133 -12.78 1.55 -17.96
N SER A 134 -13.43 0.82 -18.87
CA SER A 134 -14.41 -0.23 -18.55
C SER A 134 -13.80 -1.62 -18.33
N GLN A 135 -12.56 -1.85 -18.77
CA GLN A 135 -11.87 -3.15 -18.62
C GLN A 135 -11.20 -3.35 -17.25
N GLY A 136 -11.29 -2.37 -16.35
CA GLY A 136 -10.53 -2.34 -15.10
C GLY A 136 -11.17 -3.02 -13.89
N VAL A 137 -11.80 -4.20 -14.05
CA VAL A 137 -11.93 -5.26 -13.04
C VAL A 137 -12.12 -6.57 -13.80
N THR A 138 -11.05 -7.24 -14.19
CA THR A 138 -11.11 -8.70 -14.22
C THR A 138 -11.18 -9.08 -12.76
N GLU A 139 -12.34 -9.54 -12.30
CA GLU A 139 -12.39 -10.36 -11.09
C GLU A 139 -11.29 -11.42 -11.29
N PRO A 140 -10.31 -11.55 -10.38
CA PRO A 140 -9.43 -12.70 -10.46
C PRO A 140 -10.37 -13.91 -10.55
N GLU A 141 -10.17 -14.77 -11.56
CA GLU A 141 -10.77 -16.09 -11.48
C GLU A 141 -10.43 -16.62 -10.08
N ASP A 142 -11.44 -17.20 -9.43
CA ASP A 142 -11.37 -17.76 -8.08
C ASP A 142 -10.46 -19.01 -8.14
N ASP A 143 -9.20 -18.78 -8.51
CA ASP A 143 -8.12 -19.74 -8.47
C ASP A 143 -7.84 -19.91 -6.98
N ASP A 144 -8.53 -20.88 -6.40
CA ASP A 144 -8.28 -21.41 -5.08
C ASP A 144 -6.76 -21.49 -4.87
N VAL A 145 -6.22 -20.53 -4.11
CA VAL A 145 -4.79 -20.49 -3.79
C VAL A 145 -4.49 -21.80 -3.08
N LEU A 146 -3.77 -22.71 -3.77
CA LEU A 146 -3.44 -24.02 -3.24
C LEU A 146 -2.65 -23.85 -1.93
N LEU A 147 -3.31 -24.15 -0.81
CA LEU A 147 -2.70 -24.13 0.50
C LEU A 147 -1.51 -25.10 0.52
N LEU A 148 -0.40 -24.66 1.11
CA LEU A 148 0.75 -25.52 1.39
C LEU A 148 0.25 -26.83 2.05
N PRO A 149 0.79 -28.01 1.68
CA PRO A 149 0.27 -29.30 2.16
C PRO A 149 0.13 -29.43 3.68
N SER A 150 0.92 -28.68 4.44
CA SER A 150 0.90 -28.64 5.92
C SER A 150 -0.17 -27.73 6.53
N LEU A 151 -0.96 -27.01 5.74
CA LEU A 151 -1.98 -26.04 6.17
C LEU A 151 -3.41 -26.43 5.75
N GLN A 152 -3.59 -27.60 5.13
CA GLN A 152 -4.88 -28.07 4.61
C GLN A 152 -5.86 -28.53 5.72
N ASP A 153 -5.34 -28.83 6.92
CA ASP A 153 -6.12 -29.42 8.02
C ASP A 153 -6.63 -28.40 9.06
N LEU A 154 -6.54 -27.09 8.79
CA LEU A 154 -7.12 -26.10 9.71
C LEU A 154 -8.65 -26.12 9.58
N PRO A 155 -9.41 -26.54 10.61
CA PRO A 155 -10.86 -26.47 10.54
C PRO A 155 -11.29 -25.01 10.43
N ARG A 156 -11.97 -24.68 9.32
CA ARG A 156 -12.39 -23.34 8.91
C ARG A 156 -13.30 -22.61 9.92
N ASN A 157 -13.69 -23.24 11.03
CA ASN A 157 -14.52 -22.68 12.08
C ASN A 157 -14.28 -23.42 13.42
N ALA A 158 -13.23 -23.07 14.15
CA ALA A 158 -13.20 -23.31 15.60
C ALA A 158 -13.92 -22.13 16.27
N GLY A 159 -15.18 -22.36 16.65
CA GLY A 159 -16.07 -21.34 17.21
C GLY A 159 -15.45 -20.63 18.41
N LEU A 160 -15.36 -19.30 18.33
CA LEU A 160 -15.24 -18.41 19.48
C LEU A 160 -16.59 -18.39 20.22
N VAL A 161 -16.81 -19.34 21.12
CA VAL A 161 -17.80 -19.25 22.19
C VAL A 161 -17.18 -19.85 23.46
N GLY A 162 -17.01 -19.02 24.48
CA GLY A 162 -16.55 -19.41 25.82
C GLY A 162 -15.62 -18.39 26.44
#